data_AF-A0A2V9RUX6-F1
#
_entry.id   AF-A0A2V9RUX6-F1
#
_cell.length_a   1.000
_cell.length_b   1.000
_cell.length_c   1.000
_cell.angle_alpha   90.00
_cell.angle_beta   90.00
_cell.angle_gamma   90.00
#
_symmetry.space_group_name_H-M   'P 1'
#
loop_
_entity.id
_entity.type
_entity.pdbx_description
1 polymer ?
#
loop_
_entity_poly.entity_id
_entity_poly.type
_entity_poly.pdbx_seq_one_letter_code
_entity_poly.pdbx_strand_id
1 'polypeptide(L)'
;MRPAFDLEYTAGKHWSVQASGAWSKGEGFHAYDNVNNQFLVSYVRAVQRPLNDGLGDVPVTYPLRFSFGLQQQTFYNFTGGNSTKVLPIVRLTLF
;
A
#
# COMPACT_ATOMS: atom_id res chain seq x y z
N MET A 1 7.21 20.93 5.48
CA MET A 1 7.71 19.55 5.26
C MET A 1 7.00 18.62 6.22
N ARG A 2 6.53 17.46 5.76
CA ARG A 2 5.81 16.47 6.57
C ARG A 2 6.75 15.28 6.83
N PRO A 3 6.99 14.88 8.10
CA PRO A 3 7.79 13.68 8.36
C PRO A 3 7.04 12.46 7.82
N ALA A 4 7.74 11.67 7.00
CA ALA A 4 7.25 10.41 6.49
C ALA A 4 8.38 9.40 6.46
N PHE A 5 8.04 8.13 6.65
CA PHE A 5 8.93 6.99 6.44
C PHE A 5 8.26 5.96 5.55
N ASP A 6 9.06 5.27 4.75
CA ASP A 6 8.64 4.11 3.97
C ASP A 6 9.75 3.07 4.05
N LEU A 7 9.37 1.85 4.42
CA LEU A 7 10.25 0.71 4.58
C LEU A 7 9.66 -0.44 3.77
N GLU A 8 10.42 -0.94 2.81
CA GLU A 8 10.06 -2.12 2.03
C GLU A 8 11.11 -3.21 2.25
N TYR A 9 10.65 -4.42 2.54
CA TYR A 9 11.48 -5.62 2.66
C TYR A 9 10.95 -6.70 1.72
N THR A 10 11.82 -7.21 0.86
CA THR A 10 11.47 -8.30 -0.06
C THR A 10 12.02 -9.63 0.45
N ALA A 11 11.13 -10.58 0.72
CA ALA A 11 11.46 -11.93 1.14
C ALA A 11 11.43 -12.88 -0.06
N GLY A 12 12.59 -13.12 -0.68
CA GLY A 12 12.71 -13.99 -1.84
C GLY A 12 12.19 -13.34 -3.13
N LYS A 13 11.62 -14.14 -4.04
CA LYS A 13 11.19 -13.67 -5.39
C LYS A 13 9.74 -13.19 -5.48
N HIS A 14 8.91 -13.57 -4.51
CA HIS A 14 7.46 -13.40 -4.62
C HIS A 14 6.84 -12.62 -3.46
N TRP A 15 7.48 -12.51 -2.30
CA TRP A 15 6.90 -11.86 -1.13
C TRP A 15 7.58 -10.52 -0.86
N SER A 16 6.80 -9.49 -0.56
CA SER A 16 7.30 -8.25 0.04
C SER A 16 6.43 -7.79 1.19
N VAL A 17 7.06 -7.06 2.12
CA VAL A 17 6.43 -6.46 3.29
C VAL A 17 6.75 -4.98 3.25
N GLN A 18 5.74 -4.14 3.33
CA GLN A 18 5.89 -2.70 3.33
C GLN A 18 5.30 -2.11 4.62
N ALA A 19 6.05 -1.23 5.26
CA ALA A 19 5.59 -0.41 6.38
C ALA A 19 5.82 1.05 6.03
N SER A 20 4.78 1.86 6.07
CA SER A 20 4.89 3.30 5.81
C SER A 20 4.13 4.11 6.83
N GLY A 21 4.61 5.31 7.09
CA GLY A 21 4.01 6.23 8.04
C GLY A 21 4.19 7.66 7.58
N ALA A 22 3.14 8.46 7.69
CA ALA A 22 3.18 9.87 7.33
C ALA A 22 2.44 10.68 8.40
N TRP A 23 3.10 11.75 8.85
CA TRP A 23 2.45 12.76 9.68
C TRP A 23 2.03 13.92 8.80
N SER A 24 0.72 14.08 8.68
CA SER A 24 0.11 15.23 8.05
C SER A 24 -0.30 16.29 9.08
N LYS A 25 0.18 17.53 8.89
CA LYS A 25 -0.35 18.73 9.55
C LYS A 25 -1.48 19.32 8.70
N GLY A 26 -2.62 19.63 9.30
CA GLY A 26 -3.73 20.32 8.63
C GLY A 26 -3.36 21.77 8.28
N GLU A 27 -3.68 22.23 7.06
CA GLU A 27 -3.44 23.62 6.66
C GLU A 27 -4.47 24.53 7.35
N GLY A 28 -4.04 25.31 8.34
CA GLY A 28 -4.80 26.41 8.94
C GLY A 28 -5.35 26.15 10.35
N PHE A 29 -5.77 24.93 10.67
CA PHE A 29 -6.17 24.51 12.02
C PHE A 29 -5.57 23.14 12.31
N HIS A 30 -4.84 22.99 13.42
CA HIS A 30 -4.34 21.70 13.93
C HIS A 30 -5.43 20.64 14.21
N ALA A 31 -6.71 20.95 13.92
CA ALA A 31 -7.87 20.08 14.04
C ALA A 31 -7.84 18.91 13.07
N TYR A 32 -6.99 18.99 12.03
CA TYR A 32 -6.86 17.98 10.98
C TYR A 32 -5.47 17.37 10.94
N ASP A 33 -4.70 17.50 12.03
CA ASP A 33 -3.44 16.77 12.16
C ASP A 33 -3.77 15.27 12.21
N ASN A 34 -3.18 14.51 11.29
CA ASN A 34 -3.40 13.08 11.17
C ASN A 34 -2.07 12.35 11.05
N VAL A 35 -1.92 11.30 11.84
CA VAL A 35 -0.85 10.32 11.72
C VAL A 35 -1.42 9.09 11.01
N ASN A 36 -0.90 8.81 9.83
CA ASN A 36 -1.29 7.66 9.04
C ASN A 36 -0.16 6.64 9.02
N ASN A 37 -0.41 5.44 9.54
CA ASN A 37 0.49 4.30 9.47
C ASN A 37 -0.13 3.22 8.60
N GLN A 38 0.69 2.49 7.86
CA GLN A 38 0.25 1.48 6.92
C GLN A 38 1.22 0.30 6.97
N PHE A 39 0.68 -0.92 6.96
CA PHE A 39 1.43 -2.16 6.88
C PHE A 39 0.80 -3.08 5.83
N LEU A 40 1.57 -3.44 4.80
CA LEU A 40 1.13 -4.32 3.71
C LEU A 40 2.04 -5.53 3.59
N VAL A 41 1.44 -6.67 3.31
CA VAL A 41 2.10 -7.87 2.79
C VAL A 41 1.66 -8.06 1.35
N SER A 42 2.62 -8.23 0.46
CA SER A 42 2.40 -8.38 -0.97
C SER A 42 2.93 -9.71 -1.46
N TYR A 43 2.20 -10.33 -2.38
CA TYR A 43 2.59 -11.50 -3.14
C TYR A 43 2.57 -11.19 -4.63
N VAL A 44 3.69 -11.38 -5.31
CA VAL A 44 3.86 -11.18 -6.74
C VAL A 44 3.96 -12.53 -7.43
N ARG A 45 3.11 -12.75 -8.43
CA ARG A 45 3.17 -13.93 -9.30
C ARG A 45 3.05 -13.53 -10.76
N ALA A 46 3.96 -14.04 -11.57
CA ALA A 46 3.90 -13.91 -13.02
C ALA A 46 2.86 -14.91 -13.58
N VAL A 47 1.84 -14.41 -14.29
CA VAL A 47 0.87 -15.23 -15.02
C VAL A 47 1.27 -15.24 -16.48
N GLN A 48 1.61 -16.42 -17.00
CA GLN A 48 1.89 -16.63 -18.41
C GLN A 48 0.59 -16.96 -19.13
N ARG A 49 0.26 -16.20 -20.17
CA ARG A 49 -0.85 -16.49 -21.08
C ARG A 49 -0.30 -16.59 -22.50
N PRO A 50 -0.57 -17.70 -23.23
CA PRO A 50 -0.28 -17.74 -24.65
C PRO A 50 -1.19 -16.72 -25.34
N LEU A 51 -0.60 -15.73 -26.02
CA LEU A 51 -1.34 -14.80 -26.87
C LEU A 51 -1.25 -15.34 -28.30
N ASN A 52 -2.39 -15.71 -28.87
CA ASN A 52 -2.46 -16.29 -30.20
C ASN A 52 -2.54 -15.13 -31.21
N ASP A 53 -1.39 -14.62 -31.63
CA ASP A 53 -1.28 -13.43 -32.47
C ASP A 53 -1.09 -13.80 -33.94
N GLY A 54 -1.99 -14.64 -34.49
CA GLY A 54 -2.13 -14.96 -35.93
C GLY A 54 -0.91 -15.52 -36.70
N LEU A 55 0.29 -15.46 -36.12
CA LEU A 55 1.61 -15.73 -36.67
C LEU A 55 2.41 -16.71 -35.78
N GLY A 56 1.86 -17.08 -34.61
CA GLY A 56 2.46 -18.01 -33.65
C GLY A 56 2.00 -17.73 -32.21
N ASP A 57 2.17 -18.70 -31.31
CA ASP A 57 1.92 -18.52 -29.87
C ASP A 57 3.12 -17.79 -29.24
N VAL A 58 2.95 -16.51 -28.90
CA VAL A 58 3.95 -15.76 -28.13
C VAL A 58 3.57 -15.80 -26.65
N PRO A 59 4.43 -16.31 -25.75
CA PRO A 59 4.14 -16.33 -24.32
C PRO A 59 4.29 -14.91 -23.74
N VAL A 60 3.17 -14.30 -23.33
CA VAL A 60 3.19 -13.01 -22.62
C VAL A 60 3.14 -13.26 -21.11
N THR A 61 4.04 -12.60 -20.37
CA THR A 61 4.13 -12.72 -18.92
C THR A 61 3.57 -11.46 -18.26
N TYR A 62 2.48 -11.59 -17.51
CA TYR A 62 1.86 -10.50 -16.76
C TYR A 62 2.16 -10.65 -15.27
N PRO A 63 2.99 -9.78 -14.66
CA PRO A 63 3.20 -9.79 -13.23
C PRO A 63 1.94 -9.30 -12.52
N LEU A 64 1.40 -10.12 -11.62
CA LEU A 64 0.25 -9.80 -10.78
C LEU A 64 0.71 -9.66 -9.34
N ARG A 65 0.45 -8.52 -8.71
CA ARG A 65 0.74 -8.26 -7.30
C ARG A 65 -0.56 -8.17 -6.52
N PHE A 66 -0.73 -9.09 -5.58
CA PHE A 66 -1.79 -9.04 -4.59
C PHE A 66 -1.21 -8.53 -3.28
N SER A 67 -1.80 -7.50 -2.69
CA SER A 67 -1.37 -6.92 -1.42
C SER A 67 -2.53 -6.87 -0.44
N PHE A 68 -2.28 -7.22 0.81
CA PHE A 68 -3.25 -7.13 1.89
C PHE A 68 -2.59 -6.54 3.13
N GLY A 69 -3.35 -5.80 3.92
CA GLY A 69 -2.75 -5.05 5.02
C GLY A 69 -3.74 -4.29 5.86
N LEU A 70 -3.19 -3.47 6.74
CA LEU A 70 -3.94 -2.59 7.62
C LEU A 70 -3.40 -1.18 7.50
N GLN A 71 -4.30 -0.22 7.63
CA GLN A 71 -4.01 1.18 7.74
C GLN A 71 -4.58 1.71 9.03
N GLN A 72 -3.75 2.38 9.82
CA GLN A 72 -4.16 3.08 11.02
C GLN A 72 -4.10 4.58 10.77
N GLN A 73 -5.23 5.26 10.95
CA GLN A 73 -5.32 6.71 10.87
C GLN A 73 -5.70 7.25 12.25
N THR A 74 -4.90 8.17 12.78
CA THR A 74 -5.16 8.81 14.07
C THR A 74 -5.33 10.31 13.85
N PHE A 75 -6.54 10.80 14.11
CA PHE A 75 -6.91 12.22 14.02
C PHE A 75 -6.82 12.87 15.41
N TYR A 76 -6.13 14.02 15.49
CA TYR A 76 -6.03 14.82 16.70
C TYR A 76 -7.06 15.96 16.68
N ASN A 77 -7.96 16.00 17.67
CA ASN A 77 -8.89 17.12 17.85
C ASN A 77 -8.36 18.10 18.89
N PHE A 78 -8.59 19.40 18.68
CA PHE A 78 -8.22 20.47 19.63
C PHE A 78 -8.87 20.33 21.02
N THR A 79 -10.01 19.65 21.13
CA THR A 79 -10.72 19.42 22.39
C THR A 79 -10.12 18.29 23.25
N GLY A 80 -8.92 17.80 22.89
CA GLY A 80 -8.19 16.77 23.64
C GLY A 80 -8.57 15.33 23.33
N GLY A 81 -9.50 15.10 22.38
CA GLY A 81 -9.86 13.77 21.92
C GLY A 81 -8.95 13.26 20.79
N ASN A 82 -8.60 11.97 20.83
CA ASN A 82 -8.04 11.26 19.68
C ASN A 82 -9.12 10.36 19.05
N SER A 83 -9.10 10.23 17.72
CA SER A 83 -9.91 9.23 17.02
C SER A 83 -8.99 8.37 16.17
N THR A 84 -8.89 7.10 16.53
CA THR A 84 -8.09 6.12 15.78
C THR A 84 -9.03 5.23 14.98
N LYS A 85 -8.79 5.13 13.67
CA LYS A 85 -9.47 4.21 12.75
C LYS A 85 -8.47 3.21 12.22
N VAL A 86 -8.85 1.93 12.23
CA VAL A 86 -8.10 0.85 11.58
C VAL A 86 -8.91 0.38 10.39
N LEU A 87 -8.32 0.48 9.20
CA LEU A 87 -8.95 0.16 7.92
C LEU A 87 -8.20 -1.01 7.28
N PRO A 88 -8.89 -2.08 6.85
CA PRO A 88 -8.27 -3.11 6.03
C PRO A 88 -7.96 -2.57 4.64
N ILE A 89 -6.80 -2.94 4.10
CA ILE A 89 -6.41 -2.68 2.71
C ILE A 89 -6.34 -4.02 1.99
N VAL A 90 -6.99 -4.09 0.83
CA VAL A 90 -6.79 -5.14 -0.16
C VAL A 90 -6.52 -4.45 -1.51
N ARG A 91 -5.44 -4.84 -2.17
CA ARG A 91 -4.99 -4.23 -3.43
C ARG A 91 -4.58 -5.30 -4.42
N LEU A 92 -5.08 -5.19 -5.65
CA LEU A 92 -4.64 -5.98 -6.78
C LEU A 92 -4.02 -5.04 -7.81
N THR A 93 -2.79 -5.33 -8.24
CA THR A 93 -2.06 -4.52 -9.22
C THR A 93 -1.55 -5.43 -10.34
N LEU A 94 -1.83 -5.01 -11.58
CA LEU A 94 -1.32 -5.63 -12.80
C LEU A 94 -0.25 -4.70 -13.38
N PHE A 95 0.89 -5.25 -13.78
CA PHE A 95 1.98 -4.51 -14.44
C PHE A 95 2.00 -4.78 -15.94
#